data_AF-A0A8J8J9F0-F1
#
_entry.id   AF-A0A8J8J9F0-F1
#
_cell.length_a   1.000
_cell.length_b   1.000
_cell.length_c   1.000
_cell.angle_alpha   90.00
_cell.angle_beta   90.00
_cell.angle_gamma   90.00
#
_symmetry.space_group_name_H-M   'P 1'
#
loop_
_entity.id
_entity.type
_entity.pdbx_description
1 polymer ?
#
loop_
_entity_poly.entity_id
_entity_poly.type
_entity_poly.pdbx_seq_one_letter_code
_entity_poly.pdbx_strand_id
1 'polypeptide(L)'
;IHMNPLQESVQPEGDTQYRGVLKALAELKAEFPYPIIAKETGAGVSMEVAIRLESIGIDAIDVGGLGGTSWSGVEYYRAKDERSRNLALKFWDWGIPTAISVVEVRYATDLPIIATGGIRDGIMIAKALALGANLAGVALPLLKPAVRGDVEGV
;
A
#
# COMPACT_ATOMS: atom_id res chain seq x y z
N ILE A 1 -5.85 8.40 -0.99
CA ILE A 1 -6.42 7.55 -2.05
C ILE A 1 -5.64 6.25 -2.09
N HIS A 2 -6.29 5.12 -1.84
CA HIS A 2 -5.60 3.83 -1.89
C HIS A 2 -5.47 3.32 -3.33
N MET A 3 -4.45 2.49 -3.57
CA MET A 3 -4.15 1.79 -4.80
C MET A 3 -4.10 0.31 -4.44
N ASN A 4 -4.98 -0.49 -5.03
CA ASN A 4 -5.08 -1.93 -4.77
C ASN A 4 -5.20 -2.78 -6.07
N PRO A 5 -4.46 -2.46 -7.15
CA PRO A 5 -4.59 -3.17 -8.43
C PRO A 5 -4.35 -4.68 -8.33
N LEU A 6 -3.43 -5.12 -7.47
CA LEU A 6 -3.21 -6.54 -7.22
C LEU A 6 -4.47 -7.20 -6.64
N GLN A 7 -5.07 -6.60 -5.63
CA GLN A 7 -6.27 -7.13 -4.98
C GLN A 7 -7.43 -7.20 -5.97
N GLU A 8 -7.71 -6.10 -6.68
CA GLU A 8 -8.77 -6.05 -7.70
C GLU A 8 -8.56 -7.08 -8.81
N SER A 9 -7.31 -7.39 -9.16
CA SER A 9 -6.99 -8.36 -10.21
C SER A 9 -7.21 -9.82 -9.78
N VAL A 10 -7.20 -10.11 -8.48
CA VAL A 10 -7.35 -11.49 -7.98
C VAL A 10 -8.70 -11.76 -7.33
N GLN A 11 -9.42 -10.73 -6.87
CA GLN A 11 -10.73 -10.93 -6.26
C GLN A 11 -11.80 -11.23 -7.32
N PRO A 12 -12.81 -12.08 -7.02
CA PRO A 12 -13.81 -12.48 -8.01
C PRO A 12 -14.64 -11.32 -8.58
N GLU A 13 -14.91 -10.31 -7.77
CA GLU A 13 -15.75 -9.14 -8.08
C GLU A 13 -14.95 -7.85 -8.35
N GLY A 14 -13.66 -7.96 -8.67
CA GLY A 14 -12.77 -6.81 -8.72
C GLY A 14 -12.88 -5.95 -9.98
N ASP A 15 -12.58 -4.66 -9.84
CA ASP A 15 -12.49 -3.71 -10.94
C ASP A 15 -11.03 -3.51 -11.39
N THR A 16 -10.73 -4.00 -12.60
CA THR A 16 -9.39 -3.91 -13.18
C THR A 16 -9.23 -2.72 -14.14
N GLN A 17 -10.17 -1.77 -14.17
CA GLN A 17 -10.11 -0.60 -15.05
C GLN A 17 -9.29 0.55 -14.45
N TYR A 18 -7.96 0.47 -14.64
CA TYR A 18 -7.02 1.51 -14.17
C TYR A 18 -6.72 2.60 -15.21
N ARG A 19 -7.25 2.48 -16.43
CA ARG A 19 -7.04 3.49 -17.48
C ARG A 19 -7.73 4.80 -17.09
N GLY A 20 -6.97 5.90 -17.12
CA GLY A 20 -7.49 7.22 -16.80
C GLY A 20 -7.46 7.59 -15.31
N VAL A 21 -7.14 6.65 -14.41
CA VAL A 21 -7.07 6.91 -12.95
C VAL A 21 -6.09 8.03 -12.62
N LEU A 22 -4.92 8.06 -13.26
CA LEU A 22 -3.94 9.13 -13.02
C LEU A 22 -4.48 10.52 -13.43
N LYS A 23 -5.24 10.59 -14.52
CA LYS A 23 -5.89 11.83 -14.97
C LYS A 23 -6.98 12.26 -13.98
N ALA A 24 -7.85 11.33 -13.57
CA ALA A 24 -8.89 11.60 -12.57
C ALA A 24 -8.30 12.06 -11.23
N LEU A 25 -7.16 11.50 -10.83
CA LEU A 25 -6.45 11.90 -9.62
C LEU A 25 -5.85 13.31 -9.74
N ALA A 26 -5.33 13.68 -10.92
CA ALA A 26 -4.85 15.02 -11.20
C ALA A 26 -5.99 16.06 -11.17
N GLU A 27 -7.15 15.73 -11.76
CA GLU A 27 -8.36 16.56 -11.70
C GLU A 27 -8.84 16.75 -10.26
N LEU A 28 -8.90 15.66 -9.47
CA LEU A 28 -9.21 15.73 -8.04
C LEU A 28 -8.22 16.63 -7.30
N LYS A 29 -6.91 16.47 -7.55
CA LYS A 29 -5.87 17.26 -6.88
C LYS A 29 -6.00 18.76 -7.17
N ALA A 30 -6.48 19.15 -8.35
CA ALA A 30 -6.67 20.56 -8.71
C ALA A 30 -7.80 21.24 -7.93
N GLU A 31 -8.83 20.49 -7.52
CA GLU A 31 -10.02 21.04 -6.86
C GLU A 31 -10.06 20.77 -5.35
N PHE A 32 -9.35 19.74 -4.89
CA PHE A 32 -9.44 19.29 -3.51
C PHE A 32 -8.52 20.11 -2.57
N PRO A 33 -9.06 20.74 -1.52
CA PRO A 33 -8.30 21.71 -0.72
C PRO A 33 -7.36 21.08 0.31
N TYR A 34 -7.36 19.75 0.46
CA TYR A 34 -6.53 19.04 1.45
C TYR A 34 -5.43 18.21 0.80
N PRO A 35 -4.35 17.88 1.54
CA PRO A 35 -3.32 16.99 1.05
C PRO A 35 -3.87 15.60 0.69
N ILE A 36 -3.36 15.04 -0.39
CA ILE A 36 -3.71 13.71 -0.87
C ILE A 36 -2.49 12.79 -0.71
N ILE A 37 -2.67 11.75 0.11
CA ILE A 37 -1.71 10.65 0.23
C ILE A 37 -2.11 9.55 -0.75
N ALA A 38 -1.22 9.20 -1.66
CA ALA A 38 -1.38 8.00 -2.49
C ALA A 38 -0.83 6.79 -1.71
N LYS A 39 -1.69 5.78 -1.50
CA LYS A 39 -1.38 4.67 -0.58
C LYS A 39 -1.48 3.32 -1.27
N GLU A 40 -0.41 2.55 -1.31
CA GLU A 40 -0.51 1.12 -1.68
C GLU A 40 -1.06 0.29 -0.49
N THR A 41 -1.53 -0.91 -0.81
CA THR A 41 -2.26 -1.80 0.11
C THR A 41 -1.52 -3.07 0.47
N GLY A 42 -0.45 -3.45 -0.21
CA GLY A 42 0.40 -4.60 0.16
C GLY A 42 1.37 -5.09 -0.92
N ALA A 43 1.40 -4.43 -2.09
CA ALA A 43 2.23 -4.78 -3.23
C ALA A 43 3.35 -3.77 -3.52
N GLY A 44 3.44 -2.67 -2.75
CA GLY A 44 4.54 -1.70 -2.88
C GLY A 44 4.39 -0.69 -4.02
N VAL A 45 5.00 0.49 -3.85
CA VAL A 45 5.09 1.53 -4.87
C VAL A 45 6.45 1.47 -5.55
N SER A 46 6.47 1.40 -6.88
CA SER A 46 7.71 1.44 -7.65
C SER A 46 8.17 2.87 -7.92
N MET A 47 9.44 3.03 -8.29
CA MET A 47 10.03 4.27 -8.79
C MET A 47 9.16 4.93 -9.89
N GLU A 48 8.72 4.18 -10.90
CA GLU A 48 7.96 4.71 -12.02
C GLU A 48 6.58 5.21 -11.60
N VAL A 49 5.94 4.52 -10.66
CA VAL A 49 4.65 4.95 -10.10
C VAL A 49 4.85 6.21 -9.27
N ALA A 50 5.91 6.27 -8.46
CA ALA A 50 6.23 7.45 -7.64
C ALA A 50 6.43 8.70 -8.50
N ILE A 51 7.23 8.61 -9.57
CA ILE A 51 7.45 9.72 -10.53
C ILE A 51 6.13 10.20 -11.13
N ARG A 52 5.25 9.27 -11.52
CA ARG A 52 3.94 9.63 -12.09
C ARG A 52 3.05 10.33 -11.07
N LEU A 53 3.04 9.88 -9.82
CA LEU A 53 2.27 10.51 -8.75
C LEU A 53 2.79 11.92 -8.42
N GLU A 54 4.11 12.10 -8.32
CA GLU A 54 4.72 13.41 -8.12
C GLU A 54 4.42 14.36 -9.29
N SER A 55 4.45 13.85 -10.54
CA SER A 55 4.17 14.67 -11.73
C SER A 55 2.76 15.27 -11.78
N ILE A 56 1.82 14.70 -11.03
CA ILE A 56 0.43 15.22 -10.90
C ILE A 56 0.18 15.95 -9.58
N GLY A 57 1.23 16.18 -8.78
CA GLY A 57 1.18 16.98 -7.56
C GLY A 57 0.63 16.23 -6.34
N ILE A 58 0.78 14.91 -6.25
CA ILE A 58 0.46 14.16 -5.02
C ILE A 58 1.35 14.63 -3.87
N ASP A 59 0.78 14.76 -2.66
CA ASP A 59 1.45 15.42 -1.53
C ASP A 59 2.28 14.46 -0.68
N ALA A 60 2.00 13.15 -0.71
CA ALA A 60 2.79 12.13 -0.03
C ALA A 60 2.49 10.71 -0.56
N ILE A 61 3.41 9.79 -0.32
CA ILE A 61 3.28 8.38 -0.70
C ILE A 61 3.34 7.50 0.55
N ASP A 62 2.34 6.65 0.73
CA ASP A 62 2.41 5.49 1.63
C ASP A 62 2.70 4.24 0.80
N VAL A 63 3.89 3.65 1.03
CA VAL A 63 4.40 2.61 0.15
C VAL A 63 3.62 1.31 0.20
N GLY A 64 2.91 1.00 1.29
CA GLY A 64 2.14 -0.26 1.42
C GLY A 64 2.85 -1.51 0.89
N GLY A 65 4.12 -1.69 1.25
CA GLY A 65 4.98 -2.70 0.63
C GLY A 65 4.65 -4.14 1.01
N LEU A 66 5.24 -5.06 0.25
CA LEU A 66 5.22 -6.49 0.52
C LEU A 66 6.01 -6.82 1.81
N GLY A 67 5.56 -7.84 2.53
CA GLY A 67 6.13 -8.30 3.81
C GLY A 67 5.16 -8.19 4.99
N GLY A 68 3.95 -7.65 4.73
CA GLY A 68 2.88 -7.50 5.69
C GLY A 68 1.69 -8.42 5.46
N THR A 69 0.50 -7.84 5.56
CA THR A 69 -0.72 -8.48 5.08
C THR A 69 -0.63 -8.62 3.56
N SER A 70 -0.80 -9.83 3.04
CA SER A 70 -1.01 -10.05 1.61
C SER A 70 -2.49 -9.95 1.30
N TRP A 71 -2.91 -8.95 0.53
CA TRP A 71 -4.30 -8.88 0.08
C TRP A 71 -4.62 -9.98 -0.92
N SER A 72 -3.65 -10.43 -1.73
CA SER A 72 -3.85 -11.63 -2.54
C SER A 72 -4.16 -12.85 -1.65
N GLY A 73 -3.48 -12.99 -0.51
CA GLY A 73 -3.79 -14.02 0.47
C GLY A 73 -5.15 -13.86 1.15
N VAL A 74 -5.63 -12.63 1.38
CA VAL A 74 -7.01 -12.41 1.84
C VAL A 74 -8.01 -12.90 0.79
N GLU A 75 -7.78 -12.60 -0.48
CA GLU A 75 -8.65 -13.03 -1.58
C GLU A 75 -8.61 -14.54 -1.82
N TYR A 76 -7.48 -15.21 -1.54
CA TYR A 76 -7.42 -16.68 -1.50
C TYR A 76 -8.45 -17.25 -0.52
N TYR A 77 -8.57 -16.69 0.68
CA TYR A 77 -9.53 -17.14 1.68
C TYR A 77 -10.99 -16.75 1.34
N ARG A 78 -11.20 -15.65 0.60
CA ARG A 78 -12.53 -15.25 0.12
C ARG A 78 -13.02 -16.09 -1.07
N ALA A 79 -12.10 -16.63 -1.87
CA ALA A 79 -12.43 -17.33 -3.10
C ALA A 79 -13.29 -18.58 -2.86
N LYS A 80 -14.39 -18.66 -3.62
CA LYS A 80 -15.37 -19.74 -3.54
C LYS A 80 -15.06 -20.91 -4.48
N ASP A 81 -14.29 -20.66 -5.53
CA ASP A 81 -13.89 -21.65 -6.53
C ASP A 81 -12.37 -21.88 -6.55
N GLU A 82 -11.96 -23.05 -7.03
CA GLU A 82 -10.55 -23.48 -7.05
C GLU A 82 -9.68 -22.66 -8.00
N ARG A 83 -10.25 -22.16 -9.11
CA ARG A 83 -9.50 -21.36 -10.08
C ARG A 83 -9.07 -20.04 -9.45
N SER A 84 -9.99 -19.33 -8.78
CA SER A 84 -9.70 -18.08 -8.09
C SER A 84 -8.72 -18.27 -6.93
N ARG A 85 -8.86 -19.36 -6.16
CA ARG A 85 -7.86 -19.73 -5.12
C ARG A 85 -6.48 -19.94 -5.71
N ASN A 86 -6.37 -20.71 -6.79
CA ASN A 86 -5.08 -20.98 -7.42
C ASN A 86 -4.46 -19.72 -8.03
N LEU A 87 -5.26 -18.78 -8.51
CA LEU A 87 -4.77 -17.48 -8.97
C LEU A 87 -4.20 -16.68 -7.80
N ALA A 88 -5.00 -16.47 -6.74
CA ALA A 88 -4.58 -15.73 -5.55
C ALA A 88 -3.33 -16.33 -4.90
N LEU A 89 -3.24 -17.67 -4.83
CA LEU A 89 -2.07 -18.35 -4.28
C LEU A 89 -0.78 -18.06 -5.08
N LYS A 90 -0.86 -17.99 -6.42
CA LYS A 90 0.30 -17.69 -7.28
C LYS A 90 0.82 -16.27 -7.09
N PHE A 91 -0.05 -15.34 -6.70
CA PHE A 91 0.29 -13.94 -6.49
C PHE A 91 0.36 -13.55 -5.01
N TRP A 92 0.39 -14.55 -4.11
CA TRP A 92 0.41 -14.33 -2.67
C TRP A 92 1.54 -13.39 -2.23
N ASP A 93 2.74 -13.59 -2.79
CA ASP A 93 3.93 -12.79 -2.51
C ASP A 93 4.30 -11.86 -3.67
N TRP A 94 3.33 -11.42 -4.47
CA TRP A 94 3.57 -10.45 -5.53
C TRP A 94 3.73 -9.03 -4.97
N GLY A 95 4.79 -8.34 -5.39
CA GLY A 95 5.00 -6.93 -5.10
C GLY A 95 6.43 -6.58 -4.75
N ILE A 96 6.62 -5.32 -4.36
CA ILE A 96 7.90 -4.74 -3.96
C ILE A 96 8.00 -4.76 -2.43
N PRO A 97 9.02 -5.39 -1.84
CA PRO A 97 9.22 -5.38 -0.39
C PRO A 97 9.28 -3.97 0.17
N THR A 98 8.68 -3.73 1.35
CA THR A 98 8.60 -2.39 1.97
C THR A 98 9.92 -1.63 1.99
N ALA A 99 11.03 -2.28 2.37
CA ALA A 99 12.34 -1.62 2.41
C ALA A 99 12.80 -1.16 1.02
N ILE A 100 12.55 -1.96 -0.02
CA ILE A 100 12.93 -1.63 -1.40
C ILE A 100 12.03 -0.51 -1.93
N SER A 101 10.72 -0.58 -1.69
CA SER A 101 9.78 0.46 -2.11
C SER A 101 10.09 1.81 -1.47
N VAL A 102 10.48 1.85 -0.18
CA VAL A 102 10.94 3.09 0.47
C VAL A 102 12.17 3.67 -0.24
N VAL A 103 13.16 2.82 -0.56
CA VAL A 103 14.38 3.26 -1.26
C VAL A 103 14.08 3.74 -2.67
N GLU A 104 13.24 3.03 -3.43
CA GLU A 104 12.83 3.45 -4.78
C GLU A 104 12.11 4.79 -4.77
N VAL A 105 11.10 4.96 -3.90
CA VAL A 105 10.35 6.21 -3.80
C VAL A 105 11.24 7.36 -3.35
N ARG A 106 12.14 7.11 -2.39
CA ARG A 106 13.08 8.14 -1.93
C ARG A 106 14.06 8.53 -3.02
N TYR A 107 14.56 7.58 -3.80
CA TYR A 107 15.46 7.87 -4.91
C TYR A 107 14.76 8.68 -6.02
N ALA A 108 13.47 8.42 -6.24
CA ALA A 108 12.72 8.89 -7.39
C ALA A 108 12.07 10.27 -7.23
N THR A 109 11.74 10.66 -6.00
CA THR A 109 10.92 11.84 -5.69
C THR A 109 11.48 12.54 -4.46
N ASP A 110 11.02 13.76 -4.16
CA ASP A 110 11.28 14.44 -2.87
C ASP A 110 10.08 14.38 -1.91
N LEU A 111 8.99 13.74 -2.32
CA LEU A 111 7.76 13.62 -1.55
C LEU A 111 7.98 13.01 -0.15
N PRO A 112 7.16 13.38 0.85
CA PRO A 112 7.08 12.66 2.11
C PRO A 112 6.67 11.20 1.93
N ILE A 113 7.34 10.30 2.65
CA ILE A 113 7.18 8.85 2.53
C ILE A 113 6.68 8.27 3.86
N ILE A 114 5.64 7.45 3.80
CA ILE A 114 5.14 6.66 4.92
C ILE A 114 5.46 5.19 4.65
N ALA A 115 6.29 4.60 5.50
CA ALA A 115 6.61 3.18 5.44
C ALA A 115 5.50 2.34 6.09
N THR A 116 4.71 1.66 5.27
CA THR A 116 3.79 0.62 5.74
C THR A 116 3.97 -0.67 4.96
N GLY A 117 3.29 -1.72 5.40
CA GLY A 117 3.59 -3.10 5.00
C GLY A 117 4.65 -3.70 5.92
N GLY A 118 4.31 -4.79 6.60
CA GLY A 118 5.29 -5.56 7.37
C GLY A 118 5.82 -4.96 8.67
N ILE A 119 5.56 -3.70 9.01
CA ILE A 119 6.03 -3.10 10.28
C ILE A 119 5.37 -3.80 11.49
N ARG A 120 6.19 -4.25 12.46
CA ARG A 120 5.75 -5.00 13.66
C ARG A 120 6.22 -4.44 14.99
N ASP A 121 7.31 -3.68 15.00
CA ASP A 121 7.95 -3.20 16.22
C ASP A 121 8.70 -1.88 15.99
N GLY A 122 9.21 -1.30 17.07
CA GLY A 122 9.96 -0.05 17.03
C GLY A 122 11.29 -0.12 16.27
N ILE A 123 11.92 -1.29 16.17
CA ILE A 123 13.17 -1.45 15.42
C ILE A 123 12.91 -1.39 13.92
N MET A 124 11.82 -1.98 13.45
CA MET A 124 11.38 -1.85 12.05
C MET A 124 11.02 -0.41 11.71
N ILE A 125 10.35 0.31 12.63
CA ILE A 125 10.09 1.74 12.47
C ILE A 125 11.39 2.52 12.34
N ALA A 126 12.35 2.31 13.25
CA ALA A 126 13.66 2.98 13.21
C ALA A 126 14.42 2.69 11.89
N LYS A 127 14.39 1.45 11.41
CA LYS A 127 14.98 1.06 10.11
C LYS A 127 14.31 1.78 8.94
N ALA A 128 12.98 1.85 8.93
CA ALA A 128 12.24 2.52 7.87
C ALA A 128 12.56 4.01 7.81
N LEU A 129 12.62 4.69 8.96
CA LEU A 129 13.01 6.09 9.06
C LEU A 129 14.45 6.30 8.57
N ALA A 130 15.37 5.43 9.01
CA ALA A 130 16.78 5.48 8.58
C ALA A 130 16.97 5.25 7.06
N LEU A 131 16.08 4.48 6.44
CA LEU A 131 16.09 4.23 4.99
C LEU A 131 15.53 5.40 4.16
N GLY A 132 14.92 6.40 4.79
CA GLY A 132 14.40 7.59 4.12
C GLY A 132 12.89 7.80 4.22
N ALA A 133 12.17 6.99 5.00
CA ALA A 133 10.78 7.29 5.34
C ALA A 133 10.69 8.45 6.34
N ASN A 134 9.61 9.24 6.27
CA ASN A 134 9.32 10.29 7.24
C ASN A 134 8.48 9.76 8.40
N LEU A 135 7.63 8.77 8.12
CA LEU A 135 6.75 8.12 9.09
C LEU A 135 6.71 6.61 8.85
N ALA A 136 6.24 5.86 9.83
CA ALA A 136 5.89 4.45 9.68
C ALA A 136 4.46 4.22 10.17
N GLY A 137 3.75 3.29 9.54
CA GLY A 137 2.38 2.95 9.87
C GLY A 137 2.19 1.45 10.09
N VAL A 138 1.24 1.11 10.94
CA VAL A 138 0.94 -0.25 11.38
C VAL A 138 -0.57 -0.49 11.27
N ALA A 139 -0.97 -1.66 10.76
CA ALA A 139 -2.38 -2.04 10.62
C ALA A 139 -2.70 -3.37 11.33
N LEU A 140 -2.35 -4.50 10.73
CA LEU A 140 -2.70 -5.84 11.25
C LEU A 140 -2.30 -6.09 12.73
N PRO A 141 -1.12 -5.66 13.21
CA PRO A 141 -0.76 -5.83 14.63
C PRO A 141 -1.69 -5.10 15.61
N LEU A 142 -2.33 -4.01 15.19
CA LEU A 142 -3.27 -3.25 16.03
C LEU A 142 -4.69 -3.84 15.95
N LEU A 143 -5.05 -4.50 14.85
CA LEU A 143 -6.39 -5.06 14.65
C LEU A 143 -6.71 -6.19 15.64
N LYS A 144 -5.77 -7.13 15.86
CA LYS A 144 -6.03 -8.28 16.75
C LYS A 144 -6.32 -7.86 18.20
N PRO A 145 -5.52 -7.00 18.85
CA PRO A 145 -5.83 -6.47 20.18
C PRO A 145 -7.14 -5.70 20.22
N ALA A 146 -7.38 -4.83 19.22
CA ALA A 146 -8.62 -4.04 19.17
C ALA A 146 -9.89 -4.91 19.10
N VAL A 147 -9.85 -6.02 18.36
CA VAL A 147 -10.99 -6.96 18.28
C VAL A 147 -11.21 -7.73 19.58
N ARG A 148 -10.15 -8.02 20.34
CA ARG A 148 -10.28 -8.72 21.63
C ARG A 148 -10.83 -7.84 22.74
N GLY A 149 -10.67 -6.51 22.63
CA GLY A 149 -11.06 -5.57 23.68
C GLY A 149 -10.12 -5.58 24.89
N ASP A 150 -8.93 -6.16 24.75
CA ASP A 150 -7.93 -6.31 25.83
C ASP A 150 -7.15 -5.00 26.12
N VAL A 151 -7.57 -3.87 25.54
CA VAL A 151 -6.91 -2.58 25.64
C VAL A 151 -7.96 -1.49 25.77
N GLU A 152 -7.86 -0.65 26.80
CA GLU A 152 -8.59 0.62 26.86
C GLU A 152 -8.18 1.44 25.63
N GLY A 153 -9.16 1.78 24.78
CA GLY A 153 -8.94 2.72 23.69
C GLY A 153 -8.55 4.08 24.25
N VAL A 154 -7.55 4.72 23.65
CA VAL A 154 -7.14 6.08 23.99
C VAL A 154 -8.24 7.07 23.63
#